data_AF-A0A6P7TYU3-F1
#
_entry.id   AF-A0A6P7TYU3-F1
#
_cell.length_a   1.000
_cell.length_b   1.000
_cell.length_c   1.000
_cell.angle_alpha   90.00
_cell.angle_beta   90.00
_cell.angle_gamma   90.00
#
_symmetry.space_group_name_H-M   'P 1'
#
loop_
_entity.id
_entity.type
_entity.pdbx_description
1 polymer ?
#
loop_
_entity_poly.entity_id
_entity_poly.type
_entity_poly.pdbx_seq_one_letter_code
_entity_poly.pdbx_strand_id
1 'polypeptide(L)'
;MNQMYGFEGEVKHKYNSDLMMSFTNLFNNLPLAYLIDQQVFVVHGGLSSTDTTIEDIKNIKRVCQPPDQVMSDLLWSDPQVCEGVGESKRGVGIQFGPDVTKRFLETNQLRYIIRSHEVKEKGYDIEHDSACITIFSAPNYWFVGLVMLVTLWAIWGRILHSHTMISVLSFLLSLLWWE
;
A
#
# COMPACT_ATOMS: atom_id res chain seq x y z
N MET A 1 -12.43 -1.81 8.98
CA MET A 1 -12.77 -0.98 7.81
C MET A 1 -14.13 -1.35 7.22
N ASN A 2 -14.29 -2.56 6.68
CA ASN A 2 -15.51 -2.97 5.93
C ASN A 2 -16.87 -2.69 6.60
N GLN A 3 -16.98 -2.86 7.92
CA GLN A 3 -18.25 -2.61 8.63
C GLN A 3 -18.57 -1.11 8.76
N MET A 4 -17.54 -0.28 8.94
CA MET A 4 -17.67 1.15 9.25
C MET A 4 -17.77 2.00 7.98
N TYR A 5 -17.05 1.62 6.91
CA TYR A 5 -16.93 2.39 5.67
C TYR A 5 -17.82 1.89 4.53
N GLY A 6 -18.81 1.05 4.84
CA GLY A 6 -19.93 0.75 3.94
C GLY A 6 -19.80 -0.48 3.06
N PHE A 7 -18.60 -1.06 2.87
CA PHE A 7 -18.45 -2.28 2.04
C PHE A 7 -19.31 -3.45 2.53
N GLU A 8 -19.32 -3.72 3.84
CA GLU A 8 -20.17 -4.78 4.39
C GLU A 8 -21.66 -4.49 4.20
N GLY A 9 -22.05 -3.23 4.38
CA GLY A 9 -23.43 -2.78 4.15
C GLY A 9 -23.85 -2.98 2.69
N GLU A 10 -22.99 -2.60 1.75
CA GLU A 10 -23.22 -2.74 0.31
C GLU A 10 -23.33 -4.21 -0.11
N VAL A 11 -22.39 -5.07 0.31
CA VAL A 11 -22.41 -6.50 -0.04
C VAL A 11 -23.66 -7.17 0.50
N LYS A 12 -24.03 -6.91 1.77
CA LYS A 12 -25.24 -7.47 2.36
C LYS A 12 -26.52 -6.93 1.72
N HIS A 13 -26.52 -5.67 1.28
CA HIS A 13 -27.67 -5.06 0.62
C HIS A 13 -27.88 -5.58 -0.81
N LYS A 14 -26.80 -5.70 -1.60
CA LYS A 14 -26.86 -6.15 -3.00
C LYS A 14 -26.88 -7.68 -3.14
N TYR A 15 -26.32 -8.39 -2.16
CA TYR A 15 -26.14 -9.84 -2.18
C TYR A 15 -26.58 -10.47 -0.85
N ASN A 16 -25.67 -11.07 -0.08
CA ASN A 16 -25.96 -11.74 1.18
C ASN A 16 -24.72 -11.79 2.10
N SER A 17 -24.92 -12.23 3.35
CA SER A 17 -23.87 -12.35 4.36
C SER A 17 -22.82 -13.42 4.03
N ASP A 18 -23.19 -14.47 3.30
CA ASP A 18 -22.26 -15.56 2.94
C ASP A 18 -21.19 -15.06 1.95
N LEU A 19 -21.60 -14.21 1.00
CA LEU A 19 -20.66 -13.55 0.10
C LEU A 19 -19.74 -12.59 0.85
N MET A 20 -20.24 -11.87 1.86
CA MET A 20 -19.38 -11.02 2.70
C MET A 20 -18.33 -11.85 3.44
N MET A 21 -18.70 -13.00 3.99
CA MET A 21 -17.74 -13.91 4.61
C MET A 21 -16.71 -14.43 3.61
N SER A 22 -17.13 -14.70 2.37
CA SER A 22 -16.22 -15.07 1.27
C SER A 22 -15.23 -13.96 0.93
N PHE A 23 -15.67 -12.69 0.91
CA PHE A 23 -14.77 -11.54 0.76
C PHE A 23 -13.79 -11.40 1.93
N THR A 24 -14.24 -11.59 3.17
CA THR A 24 -13.34 -11.57 4.33
C THR A 24 -12.25 -12.63 4.20
N ASN A 25 -12.61 -13.84 3.80
CA ASN A 25 -11.63 -14.91 3.56
C ASN A 25 -10.69 -14.56 2.40
N LEU A 26 -11.19 -13.97 1.32
CA LEU A 26 -10.37 -13.50 0.20
C LEU A 26 -9.37 -12.43 0.64
N PHE A 27 -9.81 -11.43 1.39
CA PHE A 27 -8.95 -10.32 1.86
C PHE A 27 -7.85 -10.80 2.80
N ASN A 28 -8.15 -11.76 3.68
CA ASN A 28 -7.12 -12.40 4.52
C ASN A 28 -6.05 -13.16 3.70
N ASN A 29 -6.32 -13.50 2.44
CA ASN A 29 -5.37 -14.20 1.58
C ASN A 29 -4.58 -13.27 0.65
N LEU A 30 -4.90 -11.97 0.62
CA LEU A 30 -4.15 -11.02 -0.20
C LEU A 30 -2.69 -10.91 0.28
N PRO A 31 -1.72 -10.79 -0.64
CA PRO A 31 -0.33 -10.53 -0.27
C PRO A 31 -0.19 -9.12 0.32
N LEU A 32 0.73 -8.97 1.27
CA LEU A 32 0.97 -7.69 1.96
C LEU A 32 1.84 -6.72 1.15
N ALA A 33 2.75 -7.27 0.34
CA ALA A 33 3.70 -6.51 -0.45
C ALA A 33 4.12 -7.30 -1.70
N TYR A 34 4.68 -6.59 -2.67
CA TYR A 34 5.24 -7.14 -3.90
C TYR A 34 6.67 -6.66 -4.11
N LEU A 35 7.48 -7.48 -4.75
CA LEU A 35 8.84 -7.15 -5.14
C LEU A 35 8.95 -7.24 -6.67
N ILE A 36 9.25 -6.13 -7.34
CA ILE A 36 9.38 -6.05 -8.80
C ILE A 36 10.86 -6.00 -9.15
N ASP A 37 11.28 -6.90 -10.05
CA ASP A 37 12.65 -7.05 -10.55
C ASP A 37 13.74 -7.09 -9.47
N GLN A 38 13.39 -7.48 -8.24
CA GLN A 38 14.27 -7.45 -7.06
C GLN A 38 14.84 -6.05 -6.74
N GLN A 39 14.19 -4.99 -7.23
CA GLN A 39 14.67 -3.61 -7.12
C GLN A 39 13.62 -2.68 -6.50
N VAL A 40 12.33 -2.96 -6.69
CA VAL A 40 11.26 -2.08 -6.24
C VAL A 40 10.35 -2.83 -5.28
N PHE A 41 10.26 -2.32 -4.05
CA PHE A 41 9.35 -2.86 -3.05
C PHE A 41 8.04 -2.08 -3.07
N VAL A 42 6.93 -2.79 -3.14
CA VAL A 42 5.60 -2.20 -3.30
C VAL A 42 4.71 -2.65 -2.15
N VAL A 43 4.12 -1.69 -1.45
CA VAL A 43 3.32 -1.91 -0.23
C VAL A 43 2.13 -0.95 -0.19
N HIS A 44 1.07 -1.25 0.56
CA HIS A 44 -0.06 -0.32 0.66
C HIS A 44 0.26 0.88 1.57
N GLY A 45 0.55 0.58 2.83
CA GLY A 45 0.93 1.53 3.88
C GLY A 45 2.39 1.93 3.72
N GLY A 46 3.29 1.40 4.54
CA GLY A 46 4.67 1.84 4.51
C GLY A 46 5.64 0.86 5.12
N LEU A 47 6.66 1.40 5.78
CA LEU A 47 7.67 0.61 6.49
C LEU A 47 7.30 0.44 7.97
N SER A 48 7.91 -0.57 8.59
CA SER A 48 7.78 -0.81 10.02
C SER A 48 8.81 -0.02 10.83
N SER A 49 8.49 0.20 12.10
CA SER A 49 9.43 0.73 13.10
C SER A 49 10.61 -0.20 13.39
N THR A 50 10.45 -1.48 13.05
CA THR A 50 11.48 -2.52 13.24
C THR A 50 12.29 -2.71 11.96
N ASP A 51 13.58 -3.06 12.11
CA ASP A 51 14.47 -3.35 10.99
C ASP A 51 14.06 -4.67 10.30
N THR A 52 13.00 -4.60 9.50
CA THR A 52 12.36 -5.74 8.85
C THR A 52 13.03 -6.01 7.50
N THR A 53 13.37 -7.28 7.22
CA THR A 53 13.87 -7.70 5.90
C THR A 53 12.73 -8.20 5.01
N ILE A 54 12.96 -8.28 3.70
CA ILE A 54 12.03 -8.92 2.76
C ILE A 54 11.71 -10.36 3.18
N GLU A 55 12.68 -11.08 3.75
CA GLU A 55 12.49 -12.46 4.18
C GLU A 55 11.58 -12.54 5.41
N ASP A 56 11.69 -11.59 6.33
CA ASP A 56 10.76 -11.49 7.47
C ASP A 56 9.32 -11.26 6.97
N ILE A 57 9.14 -10.36 5.99
CA ILE A 57 7.83 -10.05 5.40
C ILE A 57 7.20 -11.28 4.73
N LYS A 58 8.00 -12.09 4.02
CA LYS A 58 7.50 -13.34 3.41
C LYS A 58 7.00 -14.34 4.43
N ASN A 59 7.62 -14.37 5.61
CA ASN A 59 7.32 -15.33 6.68
C ASN A 59 6.17 -14.89 7.59
N ILE A 60 5.58 -13.71 7.38
CA ILE A 60 4.39 -13.25 8.12
C ILE A 60 3.22 -14.20 7.86
N LYS A 61 2.60 -14.67 8.95
CA LYS A 61 1.37 -15.47 8.93
C LYS A 61 0.15 -14.59 8.63
N ARG A 62 0.06 -14.12 7.39
CA ARG A 62 -0.91 -13.11 6.95
C ARG A 62 -2.38 -13.57 6.85
N VAL A 63 -2.66 -14.88 6.93
CA VAL A 63 -4.04 -15.41 6.80
C VAL A 63 -4.81 -15.20 8.12
N CYS A 64 -5.01 -13.94 8.45
CA CYS A 64 -5.67 -13.47 9.66
C CYS A 64 -6.04 -11.98 9.49
N GLN A 65 -6.86 -11.46 10.41
CA GLN A 65 -6.96 -10.02 10.60
C GLN A 65 -5.66 -9.49 11.20
N PRO A 66 -5.17 -8.29 10.82
CA PRO A 66 -3.84 -7.79 11.17
C PRO A 66 -3.57 -7.88 12.68
N PRO A 67 -2.76 -8.85 13.16
CA PRO A 67 -2.63 -9.12 14.59
C PRO A 67 -1.33 -8.57 15.18
N ASP A 68 -0.32 -8.35 14.33
CA ASP A 68 1.03 -7.96 14.70
C ASP A 68 1.37 -6.56 14.18
N GLN A 69 2.38 -5.95 14.80
CA GLN A 69 2.78 -4.58 14.49
C GLN A 69 3.32 -4.44 13.06
N VAL A 70 4.04 -5.43 12.55
CA VAL A 70 4.67 -5.35 11.21
C VAL A 70 3.61 -5.39 10.11
N MET A 71 2.66 -6.32 10.17
CA MET A 71 1.53 -6.37 9.25
C MET A 71 0.68 -5.11 9.34
N SER A 72 0.48 -4.58 10.54
CA SER A 72 -0.22 -3.30 10.73
C SER A 72 0.55 -2.14 10.09
N ASP A 73 1.86 -2.03 10.32
CA ASP A 73 2.71 -0.98 9.76
C ASP A 73 2.76 -1.03 8.22
N LEU A 74 2.86 -2.23 7.65
CA LEU A 74 2.81 -2.43 6.19
C LEU A 74 1.47 -1.95 5.59
N LEU A 75 0.39 -1.94 6.37
CA LEU A 75 -0.93 -1.50 5.90
C LEU A 75 -1.23 -0.03 6.24
N TRP A 76 -0.66 0.52 7.33
CA TRP A 76 -1.12 1.78 7.93
C TRP A 76 -0.06 2.86 8.12
N SER A 77 1.23 2.54 7.93
CA SER A 77 2.29 3.52 8.13
C SER A 77 2.38 4.55 7.02
N ASP A 78 2.76 5.79 7.35
CA ASP A 78 2.94 6.92 6.42
C ASP A 78 4.37 7.48 6.46
N PRO A 79 4.90 8.04 5.35
CA PRO A 79 6.17 8.75 5.37
C PRO A 79 6.06 10.05 6.19
N GLN A 80 7.19 10.54 6.68
CA GLN A 80 7.31 11.86 7.31
C GLN A 80 8.59 12.56 6.88
N VAL A 81 8.57 13.88 6.94
CA VAL A 81 9.72 14.72 6.55
C VAL A 81 10.89 14.56 7.52
N CYS A 82 10.62 14.43 8.81
CA CYS A 82 11.65 14.32 9.84
C CYS A 82 12.25 12.91 9.87
N GLU A 83 13.54 12.81 10.21
CA GLU A 83 14.17 11.52 10.50
C GLU A 83 13.53 10.81 11.69
N GLY A 84 13.71 9.48 11.73
CA GLY A 84 13.25 8.60 12.79
C GLY A 84 11.84 8.06 12.56
N VAL A 85 11.26 7.56 13.66
CA VAL A 85 9.91 7.00 13.72
C VAL A 85 9.05 7.92 14.56
N GLY A 86 7.89 8.31 14.03
CA GLY A 86 6.89 9.14 14.70
C GLY A 86 5.58 8.40 14.95
N GLU A 87 4.72 8.99 15.78
CA GLU A 87 3.37 8.47 16.03
C GLU A 87 2.48 8.70 14.80
N SER A 88 1.71 7.68 14.41
CA SER A 88 0.76 7.79 13.31
C SER A 88 -0.41 8.71 13.66
N LYS A 89 -0.73 9.64 12.73
CA LYS A 89 -1.92 10.49 12.78
C LYS A 89 -3.23 9.69 12.69
N ARG A 90 -3.15 8.42 12.28
CA ARG A 90 -4.29 7.50 12.11
C ARG A 90 -4.64 6.77 13.40
N GLY A 91 -3.82 6.89 14.45
CA GLY A 91 -3.95 6.11 15.68
C GLY A 91 -3.54 4.64 15.54
N VAL A 92 -3.06 4.24 14.34
CA VAL A 92 -2.54 2.90 14.03
C VAL A 92 -1.42 3.01 12.99
N GLY A 93 -0.45 2.12 13.06
CA GLY A 93 0.81 2.21 12.29
C GLY A 93 1.75 3.27 12.86
N ILE A 94 2.74 3.65 12.07
CA ILE A 94 3.74 4.67 12.44
C ILE A 94 3.92 5.73 11.34
N GLN A 95 4.60 6.81 11.68
CA GLN A 95 5.25 7.64 10.67
C GLN A 95 6.73 7.25 10.55
N PHE A 96 7.28 7.16 9.32
CA PHE A 96 8.69 6.78 9.11
C PHE A 96 9.44 7.82 8.26
N GLY A 97 10.64 8.17 8.70
CA GLY A 97 11.49 9.17 8.06
C GLY A 97 12.31 8.65 6.87
N PRO A 98 13.06 9.56 6.24
CA PRO A 98 13.95 9.23 5.13
C PRO A 98 15.08 8.26 5.53
N ASP A 99 15.57 8.34 6.77
CA ASP A 99 16.59 7.44 7.33
C ASP A 99 16.10 5.99 7.45
N VAL A 100 14.84 5.79 7.86
CA VAL A 100 14.20 4.47 7.93
C VAL A 100 14.06 3.88 6.53
N THR A 101 13.64 4.70 5.57
CA THR A 101 13.50 4.29 4.16
C THR A 101 14.84 3.89 3.58
N LYS A 102 15.86 4.74 3.77
CA LYS A 102 17.22 4.48 3.29
C LYS A 102 17.78 3.18 3.86
N ARG A 103 17.66 2.96 5.18
CA ARG A 103 18.14 1.75 5.85
C ARG A 103 17.46 0.49 5.33
N PHE A 104 16.14 0.52 5.16
CA PHE A 104 15.39 -0.61 4.60
C PHE A 104 15.85 -0.94 3.18
N LEU A 105 16.03 0.08 2.34
CA LEU A 105 16.49 -0.10 0.96
C LEU A 105 17.91 -0.66 0.89
N GLU A 106 18.84 -0.12 1.69
CA GLU A 106 20.24 -0.58 1.75
C GLU A 106 20.33 -2.03 2.24
N THR A 107 19.61 -2.37 3.31
CA THR A 107 19.59 -3.72 3.89
C THR A 107 19.10 -4.77 2.88
N ASN A 108 18.09 -4.40 2.08
CA ASN A 108 17.45 -5.30 1.14
C ASN A 108 17.95 -5.14 -0.32
N GLN A 109 18.96 -4.30 -0.55
CA GLN A 109 19.53 -4.02 -1.88
C GLN A 109 18.48 -3.53 -2.90
N LEU A 110 17.57 -2.68 -2.45
CA LEU A 110 16.47 -2.10 -3.23
C LEU A 110 16.79 -0.67 -3.67
N ARG A 111 16.07 -0.21 -4.69
CA ARG A 111 16.23 1.13 -5.26
C ARG A 111 15.27 2.16 -4.66
N TYR A 112 14.00 1.81 -4.51
CA TYR A 112 12.97 2.67 -3.94
C TYR A 112 11.74 1.85 -3.54
N ILE A 113 10.87 2.46 -2.74
CA ILE A 113 9.56 1.92 -2.39
C ILE A 113 8.45 2.64 -3.16
N ILE A 114 7.42 1.89 -3.54
CA ILE A 114 6.14 2.44 -4.03
C ILE A 114 5.06 2.13 -3.00
N ARG A 115 4.31 3.15 -2.62
CA ARG A 115 3.18 3.06 -1.70
C ARG A 115 1.92 3.75 -2.20
N SER A 116 0.83 3.66 -1.43
CA SER A 116 -0.42 4.38 -1.68
C SER A 116 -0.93 5.02 -0.39
N HIS A 117 -2.17 4.76 0.03
CA HIS A 117 -2.75 5.04 1.36
C HIS A 117 -2.89 6.51 1.78
N GLU A 118 -2.20 7.45 1.12
CA GLU A 118 -2.42 8.89 1.25
C GLU A 118 -2.93 9.50 -0.05
N VAL A 119 -3.97 10.33 0.07
CA VAL A 119 -4.49 11.15 -1.02
C VAL A 119 -3.42 12.18 -1.39
N LYS A 120 -3.04 12.22 -2.67
CA LYS A 120 -2.11 13.23 -3.21
C LYS A 120 -2.82 14.04 -4.28
N GLU A 121 -2.66 15.36 -4.25
CA GLU A 121 -3.33 16.31 -5.15
C GLU A 121 -3.09 15.97 -6.63
N LYS A 122 -1.87 15.58 -6.99
CA LYS A 122 -1.48 15.20 -8.36
C LYS A 122 -1.70 13.71 -8.66
N GLY A 123 -2.29 12.96 -7.74
CA GLY A 123 -2.38 11.50 -7.79
C GLY A 123 -1.06 10.78 -7.50
N TYR A 124 0.03 11.51 -7.26
CA TYR A 124 1.29 10.93 -6.80
C TYR A 124 2.13 11.97 -6.03
N ASP A 125 3.13 11.49 -5.30
CA ASP A 125 4.15 12.31 -4.64
C ASP A 125 5.47 11.55 -4.53
N ILE A 126 6.58 12.29 -4.43
CA ILE A 126 7.93 11.73 -4.36
C ILE A 126 8.62 12.30 -3.13
N GLU A 127 8.89 11.44 -2.16
CA GLU A 127 9.39 11.76 -0.84
C GLU A 127 10.71 11.01 -0.57
N HIS A 128 11.40 11.39 0.52
CA HIS A 128 12.65 10.75 0.98
C HIS A 128 13.72 10.65 -0.12
N ASP A 129 14.11 11.78 -0.72
CA ASP A 129 15.14 11.84 -1.76
C ASP A 129 14.88 10.92 -2.97
N SER A 130 13.61 10.83 -3.39
CA SER A 130 13.14 9.95 -4.47
C SER A 130 13.15 8.45 -4.15
N ALA A 131 13.30 8.10 -2.88
CA ALA A 131 13.31 6.73 -2.41
C ALA A 131 11.91 6.22 -1.98
N CYS A 132 10.94 7.12 -1.74
CA CYS A 132 9.56 6.79 -1.39
C CYS A 132 8.59 7.45 -2.37
N ILE A 133 7.83 6.65 -3.13
CA ILE A 133 6.87 7.16 -4.11
C ILE A 133 5.46 6.80 -3.66
N THR A 134 4.61 7.81 -3.47
CA THR A 134 3.19 7.60 -3.15
C THR A 134 2.37 7.70 -4.43
N ILE A 135 1.49 6.74 -4.70
CA ILE A 135 0.58 6.71 -5.85
C ILE A 135 -0.86 6.56 -5.34
N PHE A 136 -1.75 7.43 -5.83
CA PHE A 136 -3.17 7.44 -5.49
C PHE A 136 -4.03 7.40 -6.76
N SER A 137 -4.97 6.45 -6.81
CA SER A 137 -5.68 6.09 -8.05
C SER A 137 -7.18 6.40 -8.06
N ALA A 138 -7.71 7.06 -7.01
CA ALA A 138 -9.12 7.46 -6.93
C ALA A 138 -9.28 8.97 -7.26
N PRO A 139 -9.44 9.38 -8.53
CA PRO A 139 -9.61 10.79 -8.87
C PRO A 139 -10.92 11.35 -8.29
N ASN A 140 -10.95 12.65 -7.97
CA ASN A 140 -12.09 13.34 -7.35
C ASN A 140 -12.53 12.75 -5.99
N TYR A 141 -11.61 12.14 -5.25
CA TYR A 141 -11.89 11.64 -3.91
C TYR A 141 -12.49 12.75 -3.03
N TRP A 142 -13.70 12.52 -2.49
CA TRP A 142 -14.51 13.49 -1.75
C TRP A 142 -14.70 14.88 -2.41
N PHE A 143 -14.71 14.97 -3.75
CA PHE A 143 -14.78 16.25 -4.49
C PHE A 143 -13.57 17.18 -4.28
N VAL A 144 -12.47 16.66 -3.70
CA VAL A 144 -11.20 17.35 -3.57
C VAL A 144 -10.25 16.82 -4.66
N GLY A 145 -10.28 17.41 -5.85
CA GLY A 145 -9.21 17.23 -6.85
C GLY A 145 -9.64 16.68 -8.21
N LEU A 146 -9.49 17.52 -9.24
CA LEU A 146 -9.86 17.32 -10.64
C LEU A 146 -8.79 16.47 -11.39
N VAL A 147 -9.18 15.28 -11.88
CA VAL A 147 -8.72 14.63 -13.16
C VAL A 147 -7.26 14.04 -13.13
N MET A 148 -6.82 12.94 -13.77
CA MET A 148 -7.13 12.26 -15.04
C MET A 148 -6.49 10.85 -15.11
N LEU A 149 -6.99 10.04 -16.05
CA LEU A 149 -6.41 8.87 -16.77
C LEU A 149 -4.95 8.99 -17.28
N VAL A 150 -4.12 9.90 -16.77
CA VAL A 150 -2.75 10.19 -17.26
C VAL A 150 -1.67 9.43 -16.49
N THR A 151 -1.95 8.95 -15.27
CA THR A 151 -0.98 8.22 -14.42
C THR A 151 -0.56 6.88 -15.02
N LEU A 152 -1.46 6.22 -15.77
CA LEU A 152 -1.12 4.97 -16.46
C LEU A 152 -0.21 5.22 -17.67
N TRP A 153 -0.43 6.28 -18.47
CA TRP A 153 0.36 6.51 -19.70
C TRP A 153 1.76 7.10 -19.44
N ALA A 154 1.91 7.95 -18.41
CA ALA A 154 3.20 8.54 -18.05
C ALA A 154 4.22 7.50 -17.52
N ILE A 155 3.73 6.42 -16.91
CA ILE A 155 4.54 5.29 -16.46
C ILE A 155 4.66 4.24 -17.60
N TRP A 156 3.61 3.99 -18.39
CA TRP A 156 3.65 3.01 -19.49
C TRP A 156 4.56 3.38 -20.66
N GLY A 157 4.72 4.67 -20.96
CA GLY A 157 5.50 5.11 -22.12
C GLY A 157 7.02 4.90 -22.00
N ARG A 158 7.54 4.57 -20.81
CA ARG A 158 8.99 4.40 -20.57
C ARG A 158 9.39 3.07 -19.92
N ILE A 159 8.44 2.26 -19.44
CA ILE A 159 8.77 1.12 -18.59
C ILE A 159 8.04 -0.14 -19.10
N LEU A 160 8.82 -0.98 -19.78
CA LEU A 160 8.62 -2.41 -20.07
C LEU A 160 7.68 -2.84 -21.20
N HIS A 161 8.29 -3.60 -22.12
CA HIS A 161 7.62 -4.56 -23.00
C HIS A 161 7.31 -5.85 -22.23
N SER A 162 6.05 -6.28 -22.33
CA SER A 162 5.54 -7.66 -22.17
C SER A 162 5.48 -8.32 -20.77
N HIS A 163 4.32 -8.94 -20.51
CA HIS A 163 3.96 -9.99 -19.54
C HIS A 163 3.61 -9.69 -18.06
N THR A 164 3.52 -8.44 -17.60
CA THR A 164 3.19 -8.10 -16.19
C THR A 164 1.71 -7.81 -15.87
N MET A 165 0.74 -8.14 -16.75
CA MET A 165 -0.65 -7.72 -16.54
C MET A 165 -1.39 -8.40 -15.37
N ILE A 166 -1.01 -9.60 -14.96
CA ILE A 166 -1.80 -10.36 -13.96
C ILE A 166 -1.43 -9.99 -12.51
N SER A 167 -0.16 -9.67 -12.24
CA SER A 167 0.29 -9.25 -10.90
C SER A 167 -0.17 -7.84 -10.53
N VAL A 168 -0.25 -6.94 -11.52
CA VAL A 168 -0.64 -5.54 -11.32
C VAL A 168 -2.14 -5.38 -11.05
N LEU A 169 -2.99 -6.23 -11.63
CA LEU A 169 -4.44 -6.19 -11.35
C LEU A 169 -4.75 -6.62 -9.90
N SER A 170 -4.01 -7.60 -9.38
CA SER A 170 -4.08 -8.04 -7.98
C SER A 170 -3.61 -6.94 -7.02
N PHE A 171 -2.58 -6.18 -7.40
CA PHE A 171 -2.11 -5.03 -6.65
C PHE A 171 -3.13 -3.89 -6.64
N LEU A 172 -3.67 -3.49 -7.81
CA LEU A 172 -4.69 -2.44 -7.89
C LEU A 172 -5.99 -2.80 -7.17
N LEU A 173 -6.39 -4.08 -7.19
CA LEU A 173 -7.47 -4.57 -6.36
C LEU A 173 -7.10 -4.39 -4.88
N SER A 174 -5.94 -4.87 -4.42
CA SER A 174 -5.54 -4.68 -3.02
C SER A 174 -5.49 -3.20 -2.59
N LEU A 175 -5.22 -2.26 -3.50
CA LEU A 175 -5.19 -0.83 -3.21
C LEU A 175 -6.57 -0.17 -3.08
N LEU A 176 -7.61 -0.70 -3.72
CA LEU A 176 -8.96 -0.13 -3.73
C LEU A 176 -9.81 -0.52 -2.51
N TRP A 177 -9.41 -1.52 -1.72
CA TRP A 177 -10.26 -2.14 -0.70
C TRP A 177 -9.82 -1.92 0.76
N TRP A 178 -8.76 -1.12 1.00
CA TRP A 178 -8.33 -0.72 2.35
C TRP A 178 -8.76 0.70 2.76
N GLU A 179 -9.50 1.40 1.90
CA GLU A 179 -10.16 2.70 2.19
C GLU A 179 -11.59 2.53 2.72
#